data_AF-A0A6M4P7Y5-F1
#
_entry.id   AF-A0A6M4P7Y5-F1
#
_cell.length_a   1.000
_cell.length_b   1.000
_cell.length_c   1.000
_cell.angle_alpha   90.00
_cell.angle_beta   90.00
_cell.angle_gamma   90.00
#
_symmetry.space_group_name_H-M   'P 1'
#
loop_
_entity.id
_entity.type
_entity.pdbx_description
1 polymer ?
#
loop_
_entity_poly.entity_id
_entity_poly.type
_entity_poly.pdbx_seq_one_letter_code
_entity_poly.pdbx_strand_id
1 'polypeptide(L)'
;MARTKWLKIRVSDDEIVDIKKRAGRHDMSTYARGLILDQPVAAPEPKTKKIVHSADPELVRAINRIGININQIAKQTNMGQEVGNAVLIALLELQTTLDKALASSVLNDR
;
A
#
# COMPACT_ATOMS: atom_id res chain seq x y z
N MET A 1 3.00 -20.91 35.00
CA MET A 1 2.88 -19.51 34.54
C MET A 1 1.41 -19.13 34.44
N ALA A 2 0.98 -18.05 35.11
CA ALA A 2 -0.40 -17.55 35.01
C ALA A 2 -0.66 -16.96 33.62
N ARG A 3 -1.84 -17.22 33.06
CA ARG A 3 -2.26 -16.74 31.73
C ARG A 3 -2.90 -15.36 31.90
N THR A 4 -2.30 -14.32 31.34
CA THR A 4 -2.71 -12.91 31.53
C THR A 4 -3.24 -12.21 30.28
N LYS A 5 -3.18 -12.86 29.12
CA LYS A 5 -3.60 -12.30 27.83
C LYS A 5 -4.90 -12.97 27.35
N TRP A 6 -5.83 -12.16 26.80
CA TRP A 6 -7.10 -12.63 26.25
C TRP A 6 -7.14 -12.51 24.71
N LEU A 7 -7.77 -13.47 24.06
CA LEU A 7 -8.05 -13.48 22.62
C LEU A 7 -9.55 -13.25 22.42
N LYS A 8 -9.94 -12.25 21.61
CA LYS A 8 -11.33 -11.99 21.24
C LYS A 8 -11.54 -12.36 19.78
N ILE A 9 -12.59 -13.13 19.49
CA ILE A 9 -12.98 -13.52 18.15
C ILE A 9 -14.43 -13.08 17.96
N ARG A 10 -14.76 -12.46 16.83
CA ARG A 10 -16.14 -12.17 16.44
C ARG A 10 -16.69 -13.42 15.75
N VAL A 11 -17.87 -13.85 16.17
CA VAL A 11 -18.57 -15.01 15.61
C VAL A 11 -20.03 -14.63 15.37
N SER A 12 -20.67 -15.27 14.40
CA SER A 12 -22.11 -15.23 14.22
C SER A 12 -22.83 -16.15 15.23
N ASP A 13 -24.14 -15.99 15.34
CA ASP A 13 -24.96 -16.82 16.23
C ASP A 13 -24.98 -18.30 15.82
N ASP A 14 -24.86 -18.60 14.52
CA ASP A 14 -24.76 -19.99 14.04
C ASP A 14 -23.40 -20.60 14.38
N GLU A 15 -22.32 -19.82 14.20
CA GLU A 15 -20.97 -20.25 14.50
C GLU A 15 -20.80 -20.57 15.99
N ILE A 16 -21.37 -19.77 16.89
CA ILE A 16 -21.23 -20.03 18.33
C ILE A 16 -21.99 -21.30 18.77
N VAL A 17 -23.13 -21.59 18.14
CA VAL A 17 -23.90 -22.83 18.39
C VAL A 17 -23.11 -24.05 17.93
N ASP A 18 -22.54 -23.99 16.74
CA ASP A 18 -21.73 -25.08 16.20
C ASP A 18 -20.45 -25.31 17.00
N ILE A 19 -19.79 -24.23 17.39
CA ILE A 19 -18.62 -24.27 18.25
C ILE A 19 -18.98 -24.91 19.61
N LYS A 20 -20.13 -24.57 20.20
CA LYS A 20 -20.61 -25.17 21.46
C LYS A 20 -20.93 -26.66 21.31
N LYS A 21 -21.55 -27.08 20.20
CA LYS A 21 -21.78 -28.50 19.89
C LYS A 21 -20.47 -29.28 19.78
N ARG A 22 -19.45 -28.70 19.12
CA ARG A 22 -18.14 -29.33 18.93
C ARG A 22 -17.30 -29.37 20.22
N ALA A 23 -17.41 -28.35 21.07
CA ALA A 23 -16.75 -28.35 22.38
C ALA A 23 -17.31 -29.42 23.33
N GLY A 24 -18.58 -29.78 23.17
CA GLY A 24 -19.21 -30.88 23.90
C GLY A 24 -19.16 -30.67 25.41
N ARG A 25 -18.34 -31.46 26.10
CA ARG A 25 -18.13 -31.38 27.57
C ARG A 25 -16.96 -30.49 27.98
N HIS A 26 -16.17 -30.00 27.04
CA HIS A 26 -15.04 -29.12 27.35
C HIS A 26 -15.49 -27.67 27.43
N ASP A 27 -14.87 -26.93 28.35
CA ASP A 27 -14.97 -25.48 28.34
C ASP A 27 -14.52 -24.92 27.00
N MET A 28 -15.25 -23.93 26.52
CA MET A 28 -14.98 -23.29 25.24
C MET A 28 -13.53 -22.82 25.10
N SER A 29 -12.99 -22.24 26.17
CA SER A 29 -11.61 -21.77 26.23
C SER A 29 -10.58 -22.90 26.04
N THR A 30 -10.88 -24.10 26.55
CA THR A 30 -10.00 -25.28 26.46
C THR A 30 -10.07 -25.88 25.06
N TYR A 31 -11.27 -26.02 24.51
CA TYR A 31 -11.49 -26.52 23.15
C TYR A 31 -10.86 -25.60 22.09
N ALA A 32 -11.13 -24.29 22.15
CA ALA A 32 -10.55 -23.32 21.22
C ALA A 32 -9.02 -23.26 21.31
N ARG A 33 -8.46 -23.46 22.51
CA ARG A 33 -7.02 -23.47 22.71
C ARG A 33 -6.36 -24.70 22.08
N GLY A 34 -6.90 -25.90 22.30
CA GLY A 34 -6.38 -27.10 21.65
C GLY A 34 -6.45 -26.97 20.13
N LEU A 35 -7.55 -26.43 19.61
CA LEU A 35 -7.71 -26.25 18.18
C LEU A 35 -6.75 -25.21 17.57
N ILE A 36 -6.41 -24.14 18.28
CA ILE A 36 -5.53 -23.07 17.78
C ILE A 36 -4.04 -23.37 18.04
N LEU A 37 -3.70 -24.01 19.15
CA LEU A 37 -2.32 -24.21 19.59
C LEU A 37 -1.77 -25.62 19.37
N ASP A 38 -2.62 -26.66 19.30
CA ASP A 38 -2.16 -28.04 19.03
C ASP A 38 -2.13 -28.37 17.53
N GLN A 39 -2.42 -27.39 16.65
CA GLN A 39 -2.17 -27.57 15.23
C GLN A 39 -0.66 -27.48 14.95
N PRO A 40 -0.10 -28.43 14.17
CA PRO A 40 1.28 -28.28 13.71
C PRO A 40 1.39 -26.97 12.97
N VAL A 41 2.31 -26.11 13.38
CA VAL A 41 2.56 -24.81 12.74
C VAL A 41 3.10 -25.10 11.35
N ALA A 42 2.19 -25.26 10.38
CA ALA A 42 2.55 -25.15 8.99
C ALA A 42 3.10 -23.72 8.82
N ALA A 43 4.35 -23.61 8.38
CA ALA A 43 4.94 -22.32 8.05
C ALA A 43 3.93 -21.57 7.16
N PRO A 44 3.55 -20.33 7.50
CA PRO A 44 2.57 -19.60 6.70
C PRO A 44 3.06 -19.61 5.26
N GLU A 45 2.27 -20.22 4.37
CA GLU A 45 2.61 -20.26 2.95
C GLU A 45 2.91 -18.81 2.53
N PRO A 46 4.10 -18.54 1.98
CA PRO A 46 4.45 -17.19 1.59
C PRO A 46 3.39 -16.75 0.59
N LYS A 47 2.56 -15.78 1.01
CA LYS A 47 1.50 -15.21 0.17
C LYS A 47 2.10 -15.00 -1.20
N THR A 48 1.59 -15.74 -2.20
CA THR A 48 2.06 -15.66 -3.57
C THR A 48 1.89 -14.21 -3.97
N LYS A 49 2.98 -13.43 -3.91
CA LYS A 49 2.98 -12.06 -4.37
C LYS A 49 2.61 -12.19 -5.83
N LYS A 50 1.37 -11.85 -6.19
CA LYS A 50 1.00 -11.62 -7.59
C LYS A 50 2.07 -10.68 -8.11
N ILE A 51 2.94 -11.19 -8.97
CA ILE A 51 3.88 -10.38 -9.72
C ILE A 51 2.98 -9.62 -10.70
N VAL A 52 2.39 -8.54 -10.20
CA VAL A 52 1.85 -7.49 -11.04
C VAL A 52 3.08 -7.01 -11.79
N HIS A 53 3.09 -7.19 -13.13
CA HIS A 53 4.18 -6.75 -13.98
C HIS A 53 4.62 -5.36 -13.51
N SER A 54 5.78 -5.31 -12.86
CA SER A 54 6.30 -4.06 -12.33
C SER A 54 6.55 -3.22 -13.56
N ALA A 55 5.72 -2.20 -13.76
CA ALA A 55 6.14 -1.07 -14.57
C ALA A 55 7.55 -0.69 -14.12
N ASP A 56 8.38 -0.27 -15.07
CA ASP A 56 9.75 0.14 -14.78
C ASP A 56 9.76 1.06 -13.55
N PRO A 57 10.50 0.71 -12.47
CA PRO A 57 10.57 1.55 -11.28
C PRO A 57 10.95 3.00 -11.59
N GLU A 58 11.70 3.26 -12.66
CA GLU A 58 11.99 4.62 -13.11
C GLU A 58 10.76 5.34 -13.65
N LEU A 59 9.93 4.65 -14.45
CA LEU A 59 8.68 5.18 -14.97
C LEU A 59 7.70 5.50 -13.82
N VAL A 60 7.59 4.60 -12.84
CA VAL A 60 6.74 4.83 -11.65
C VAL A 60 7.23 6.04 -10.84
N ARG A 61 8.55 6.19 -10.69
CA ARG A 61 9.15 7.37 -10.04
C ARG A 61 8.90 8.66 -10.82
N ALA A 62 8.99 8.62 -12.14
CA ALA A 62 8.69 9.76 -13.00
C ALA A 62 7.22 10.19 -12.88
N ILE A 63 6.29 9.23 -12.94
CA ILE A 63 4.85 9.48 -12.76
C ILE A 63 4.56 10.08 -11.38
N ASN A 64 5.19 9.57 -10.32
CA ASN A 64 5.03 10.11 -8.98
C ASN A 64 5.50 11.58 -8.88
N ARG A 65 6.64 11.92 -9.49
CA ARG A 65 7.13 13.31 -9.56
C ARG A 65 6.15 14.22 -10.30
N ILE A 66 5.60 13.77 -11.42
CA ILE A 66 4.59 14.51 -12.19
C ILE A 66 3.34 14.76 -11.32
N GLY A 67 2.84 13.71 -10.65
CA GLY A 67 1.68 13.82 -9.75
C GLY A 67 1.88 14.80 -8.59
N ILE A 68 3.08 14.82 -7.99
CA ILE A 68 3.43 15.78 -6.94
C ILE A 68 3.39 17.22 -7.47
N ASN A 69 3.98 17.47 -8.64
CA ASN A 69 4.01 18.81 -9.25
C ASN A 69 2.60 19.31 -9.60
N ILE A 70 1.75 18.46 -10.17
CA ILE A 70 0.36 18.79 -10.47
C ILE A 70 -0.40 19.16 -9.18
N ASN A 71 -0.20 18.40 -8.11
CA ASN A 71 -0.84 18.68 -6.83
C ASN A 71 -0.35 20.00 -6.22
N GLN A 72 0.91 20.37 -6.42
CA GLN A 72 1.44 21.67 -6.00
C GLN A 72 0.82 22.81 -6.81
N ILE A 73 0.73 22.69 -8.14
CA ILE A 73 0.06 23.67 -8.99
C ILE A 73 -1.40 23.83 -8.57
N ALA A 74 -2.13 22.72 -8.40
CA ALA A 74 -3.52 22.74 -7.97
C ALA A 74 -3.69 23.42 -6.60
N LYS A 75 -2.81 23.13 -5.62
CA LYS A 75 -2.84 23.82 -4.32
C LYS A 75 -2.58 25.31 -4.46
N GLN A 76 -1.59 25.71 -5.24
CA GLN A 76 -1.24 27.12 -5.47
C GLN A 76 -2.37 27.88 -6.16
N THR A 77 -2.99 27.29 -7.19
CA THR A 77 -4.19 27.82 -7.85
C THR A 77 -5.38 27.92 -6.89
N ASN A 78 -5.62 26.89 -6.09
CA ASN A 78 -6.73 26.87 -5.13
C ASN A 78 -6.51 27.84 -3.95
N MET A 79 -5.26 28.21 -3.64
CA MET A 79 -4.92 29.19 -2.60
C MET A 79 -5.06 30.64 -3.07
N GLY A 80 -5.53 30.88 -4.31
CA GLY A 80 -5.77 32.22 -4.84
C GLY A 80 -4.49 33.04 -5.03
N GLN A 81 -3.31 32.42 -4.97
CA GLN A 81 -2.09 33.06 -5.44
C GLN A 81 -2.16 33.05 -6.97
N GLU A 82 -2.37 34.22 -7.56
CA GLU A 82 -2.07 34.40 -8.98
C GLU A 82 -0.62 33.94 -9.17
N VAL A 83 -0.45 32.83 -9.90
CA VAL A 83 0.84 32.32 -10.31
C VAL A 83 1.39 33.39 -11.24
N GLY A 84 2.05 34.38 -10.64
CA GLY A 84 2.51 35.56 -11.35
C GLY A 84 3.29 35.10 -12.56
N ASN A 85 3.02 35.72 -13.71
CA ASN A 85 3.53 35.34 -15.04
C ASN A 85 5.01 34.90 -15.04
N ALA A 86 5.83 35.42 -14.11
CA ALA A 86 7.19 34.99 -13.82
C ALA A 86 7.36 33.48 -13.53
N VAL A 87 6.48 32.85 -12.75
CA VAL A 87 6.55 31.41 -12.43
C VAL A 87 6.19 30.58 -13.66
N LEU A 88 5.21 31.04 -14.46
CA LEU A 88 4.84 30.38 -15.72
C LEU A 88 6.00 30.46 -16.74
N ILE A 89 6.64 31.62 -16.85
CA ILE A 89 7.82 31.82 -17.70
C ILE A 89 8.98 30.92 -17.24
N ALA A 90 9.25 30.85 -15.93
CA ALA A 90 10.28 29.97 -15.39
C ALA A 90 10.00 28.49 -15.66
N LEU A 91 8.74 28.06 -15.58
CA LEU A 91 8.34 26.69 -15.92
C LEU A 91 8.52 26.39 -17.42
N LEU A 92 8.23 27.36 -18.29
CA LEU A 92 8.43 27.25 -19.74
C LEU A 92 9.93 27.16 -20.10
N GLU A 93 10.77 27.95 -19.44
CA GLU A 93 12.23 27.90 -19.58
C GLU A 93 12.80 26.56 -19.11
N LEU A 94 12.29 26.01 -18.00
CA LEU A 94 12.69 24.67 -17.55
C LEU A 94 12.27 23.57 -18.53
N GLN A 95 11.07 23.67 -19.11
CA GLN A 95 10.59 22.72 -20.11
C GLN A 95 11.48 22.74 -21.36
N THR A 96 11.79 23.92 -21.89
CA THR A 96 12.67 24.05 -23.06
C THR A 96 14.11 23.57 -22.78
N THR A 97 14.58 23.71 -21.55
CA THR A 97 15.91 23.22 -21.14
C THR A 97 15.94 21.69 -21.06
N LEU A 98 14.88 21.08 -20.53
CA LEU A 98 14.73 19.62 -20.49
C LEU A 98 14.61 19.03 -21.89
N ASP A 99 13.84 19.65 -22.78
CA ASP A 99 13.71 19.20 -24.17
C ASP A 99 15.06 19.24 -24.91
N LYS A 100 15.88 20.28 -24.68
CA LYS A 100 17.25 20.36 -25.22
C LYS A 100 18.16 19.28 -24.65
N ALA A 101 18.07 19.01 -23.35
CA ALA A 101 18.88 17.96 -22.70
C ALA A 101 18.50 16.55 -23.15
N LEU A 102 17.21 16.31 -23.42
CA LEU A 102 16.72 15.07 -24.01
C LEU A 102 17.14 14.94 -25.49
N ALA A 103 17.09 16.03 -26.25
CA ALA A 103 17.55 16.01 -27.64
C ALA A 103 19.07 15.75 -27.75
N SER A 104 19.87 16.30 -26.82
CA SER A 104 21.32 16.06 -26.80
C SER A 104 21.68 14.66 -26.29
N SER A 105 20.92 14.07 -25.37
CA SER A 105 21.16 12.68 -24.93
C SER A 105 20.80 11.65 -26.00
N VAL A 106 19.76 11.90 -26.81
CA VAL A 106 19.35 11.03 -27.93
C VAL A 106 20.36 11.06 -29.10
N LEU A 107 21.13 12.13 -29.27
CA LEU A 107 22.18 12.23 -30.30
C LEU A 107 23.49 11.54 -29.92
N ASN A 108 23.78 11.35 -28.63
CA ASN A 108 25.01 10.71 -28.15
C ASN A 108 24.94 9.16 -28.13
N ASP A 109 23.80 8.58 -28.50
CA ASP A 109 23.54 7.12 -28.50
C ASP A 109 23.55 6.51 -29.92
N ARG A 110 24.22 7.16 -30.89
CA ARG A 110 24.41 6.66 -32.27
C ARG A 110 25.87 6.44 -32.64
#